data_AF-A0A0Q4FJ10-F1
#
_entry.id   AF-A0A0Q4FJ10-F1
#
_cell.length_a   1.000
_cell.length_b   1.000
_cell.length_c   1.000
_cell.angle_alpha   90.00
_cell.angle_beta   90.00
_cell.angle_gamma   90.00
#
_symmetry.space_group_name_H-M   'P 1'
#
loop_
_entity.id
_entity.type
_entity.pdbx_description
1 polymer ?
#
loop_
_entity_poly.entity_id
_entity_poly.type
_entity_poly.pdbx_seq_one_letter_code
_entity_poly.pdbx_strand_id
1 'polypeptide(L)'
;MHLFFRTVWYQWRARSRRRVGTFDVASTPFRVLPTDLDVFKHMNNGVYLSILDLGRLDMLVRSGIWSIVNRRGWYPVVVAETISFRKSLTLWQRFDVESRVLGFDEKAVYVEQRFTVDGEIYAHAFIRGRFLKRAGGIVPMPELLDAVGPIPETVTVPEWLHEWGQTTALPATKAPAPSEW
;
A
#
# COMPACT_ATOMS: atom_id res chain seq x y z
N MET A 1 -14.79 12.14 2.33
CA MET A 1 -13.49 11.59 2.79
C MET A 1 -13.31 11.84 4.28
N HIS A 2 -13.71 10.91 5.15
CA HIS A 2 -13.66 11.08 6.61
C HIS A 2 -12.25 10.83 7.20
N LEU A 3 -11.29 10.37 6.40
CA LEU A 3 -9.93 10.02 6.86
C LEU A 3 -8.91 11.16 6.69
N PHE A 4 -9.24 12.28 6.05
CA PHE A 4 -8.25 13.33 5.72
C PHE A 4 -7.44 13.81 6.93
N PHE A 5 -8.10 14.14 8.04
CA PHE A 5 -7.41 14.56 9.27
C PHE A 5 -6.55 13.45 9.87
N ARG A 6 -7.03 12.21 9.83
CA ARG A 6 -6.28 11.02 10.26
C ARG A 6 -5.03 10.85 9.39
N THR A 7 -5.17 10.98 8.07
CA THR A 7 -4.08 10.90 7.09
C THR A 7 -3.02 11.95 7.36
N VAL A 8 -3.40 13.20 7.60
CA VAL A 8 -2.46 14.29 7.92
C VAL A 8 -1.75 14.02 9.25
N TRP A 9 -2.48 13.58 10.28
CA TRP A 9 -1.92 13.27 11.60
C TRP A 9 -0.88 12.14 11.56
N TYR A 10 -1.21 11.02 10.92
CA TYR A 10 -0.26 9.90 10.82
C TYR A 10 0.95 10.27 9.96
N GLN A 11 0.79 11.05 8.91
CA GLN A 11 1.92 11.57 8.13
C GLN A 11 2.86 12.45 8.96
N TRP A 12 2.32 13.34 9.79
CA TRP A 12 3.14 14.18 10.66
C TRP A 12 3.93 13.33 11.66
N ARG A 13 3.31 12.31 12.26
CA ARG A 13 3.99 11.39 13.20
C ARG A 13 4.96 10.43 12.51
N ALA A 14 4.75 10.06 11.24
CA ALA A 14 5.66 9.18 10.51
C ALA A 14 7.09 9.75 10.48
N ARG A 15 7.23 11.08 10.44
CA ARG A 15 8.54 11.77 10.41
C ARG A 15 9.35 11.64 11.70
N SER A 16 8.70 11.38 12.83
CA SER A 16 9.36 11.17 14.12
C SER A 16 9.55 9.69 14.48
N ARG A 17 9.05 8.76 13.64
CA ARG A 17 9.23 7.32 13.84
C ARG A 17 10.59 6.85 13.35
N ARG A 18 11.04 5.72 13.91
CA ARG A 18 12.30 5.07 13.53
C ARG A 18 12.31 4.77 12.03
N ARG A 19 13.41 5.11 11.35
CA ARG A 19 13.63 4.74 9.95
C ARG A 19 13.59 3.22 9.78
N VAL A 20 13.23 2.79 8.59
CA VAL A 20 13.20 1.38 8.17
C VAL A 20 13.95 1.26 6.85
N GLY A 21 14.57 0.13 6.58
CA GLY A 21 15.12 -0.14 5.25
C GLY A 21 14.01 -0.21 4.20
N THR A 22 14.36 0.00 2.93
CA THR A 22 13.45 -0.05 1.79
C THR A 22 12.67 -1.38 1.69
N PHE A 23 13.33 -2.48 2.05
CA PHE A 23 12.78 -3.84 1.96
C PHE A 23 12.49 -4.46 3.34
N ASP A 24 12.63 -3.68 4.42
CA ASP A 24 12.26 -4.12 5.77
C ASP A 24 10.73 -4.09 5.95
N VAL A 25 10.24 -4.78 6.98
CA VAL A 25 8.84 -4.68 7.40
C VAL A 25 8.63 -3.38 8.19
N ALA A 26 7.82 -2.47 7.64
CA ALA A 26 7.36 -1.29 8.33
C ALA A 26 6.08 -1.61 9.13
N SER A 27 6.18 -1.65 10.46
CA SER A 27 5.01 -1.72 11.35
C SER A 27 4.54 -0.33 11.75
N THR A 28 3.24 -0.08 11.57
CA THR A 28 2.58 1.21 11.77
C THR A 28 1.39 1.04 12.71
N PRO A 29 1.43 1.56 13.95
CA PRO A 29 0.32 1.41 14.88
C PRO A 29 -0.84 2.33 14.56
N PHE A 30 -2.04 1.79 14.71
CA PHE A 30 -3.33 2.44 14.53
C PHE A 30 -4.31 2.09 15.66
N ARG A 31 -5.45 2.78 15.64
CA ARG A 31 -6.61 2.49 16.48
C ARG A 31 -7.89 2.66 15.64
N VAL A 32 -8.86 1.78 15.84
CA VAL A 32 -10.19 1.91 15.23
C VAL A 32 -10.92 3.10 15.85
N LEU A 33 -11.46 3.98 15.01
CA LEU A 33 -12.22 5.17 15.38
C LEU A 33 -13.71 4.99 15.07
N PRO A 34 -14.64 5.81 15.61
CA PRO A 34 -16.06 5.66 15.35
C PRO A 34 -16.39 5.86 13.87
N THR A 35 -15.62 6.73 13.21
CA THR A 35 -15.72 7.00 11.77
C THR A 35 -15.30 5.83 10.89
N ASP A 36 -14.61 4.83 11.46
CA ASP A 36 -14.15 3.67 10.71
C ASP A 36 -15.21 2.56 10.67
N LEU A 37 -16.27 2.68 11.47
CA LEU A 37 -17.25 1.62 11.65
C LEU A 37 -18.37 1.68 10.62
N ASP A 38 -18.88 0.51 10.27
CA ASP A 38 -20.15 0.36 9.56
C ASP A 38 -21.35 0.26 10.53
N VAL A 39 -22.53 0.03 9.96
CA VAL A 39 -23.79 -0.15 10.71
C VAL A 39 -23.79 -1.37 11.63
N PHE A 40 -22.92 -2.35 11.38
CA PHE A 40 -22.75 -3.56 12.20
C PHE A 40 -21.69 -3.38 13.30
N LYS A 41 -21.17 -2.15 13.47
CA LYS A 41 -20.16 -1.80 14.49
C LYS A 41 -18.82 -2.52 14.30
N HIS A 42 -18.54 -2.98 13.08
CA HIS A 42 -17.24 -3.48 12.67
C HIS A 42 -16.55 -2.45 11.78
N MET A 43 -15.22 -2.52 11.73
CA MET A 43 -14.48 -1.67 10.80
C MET A 43 -14.96 -1.96 9.36
N ASN A 44 -15.39 -0.92 8.68
CA ASN A 44 -15.91 -1.01 7.32
C ASN A 44 -14.81 -1.52 6.38
N ASN A 45 -15.16 -2.44 5.48
CA ASN A 45 -14.22 -3.08 4.55
C ASN A 45 -13.42 -2.06 3.70
N GLY A 46 -14.04 -0.97 3.24
CA GLY A 46 -13.36 0.07 2.47
C GLY A 46 -12.37 0.90 3.30
N VAL A 47 -12.57 0.96 4.62
CA VAL A 47 -11.63 1.64 5.52
C VAL A 47 -10.34 0.85 5.67
N TYR A 48 -10.36 -0.50 5.58
CA TYR A 48 -9.12 -1.28 5.55
C TYR A 48 -8.21 -0.83 4.41
N LEU A 49 -8.72 -0.73 3.18
CA LEU A 49 -7.94 -0.30 2.01
C LEU A 49 -7.38 1.12 2.20
N SER A 50 -8.20 2.01 2.76
CA SER A 50 -7.77 3.38 3.08
C SER A 50 -6.66 3.42 4.16
N ILE A 51 -6.67 2.51 5.11
CA ILE A 51 -5.62 2.38 6.13
C ILE A 51 -4.35 1.74 5.55
N LEU A 52 -4.49 0.83 4.59
CA LEU A 52 -3.35 0.27 3.85
C LEU A 52 -2.56 1.35 3.11
N ASP A 53 -3.24 2.33 2.50
CA ASP A 53 -2.59 3.52 1.91
C ASP A 53 -1.73 4.27 2.94
N LEU A 54 -2.24 4.46 4.16
CA LEU A 54 -1.49 5.12 5.22
C LEU A 54 -0.27 4.31 5.65
N GLY A 55 -0.40 2.99 5.76
CA GLY A 55 0.71 2.08 6.05
C GLY A 55 1.80 2.14 4.97
N ARG A 56 1.41 2.14 3.68
CA ARG A 56 2.36 2.29 2.56
C ARG A 56 3.05 3.64 2.58
N LEU A 57 2.31 4.72 2.85
CA LEU A 57 2.89 6.05 2.93
C LEU A 57 3.88 6.17 4.09
N ASP A 58 3.56 5.62 5.27
CA ASP A 58 4.49 5.56 6.42
C ASP A 58 5.77 4.79 6.05
N MET A 59 5.63 3.65 5.38
CA MET A 59 6.76 2.85 4.86
C MET A 59 7.63 3.67 3.88
N LEU A 60 7.04 4.34 2.89
CA LEU A 60 7.76 5.18 1.93
C LEU A 60 8.47 6.37 2.59
N VAL A 61 7.85 7.00 3.59
CA VAL A 61 8.43 8.12 4.33
C VAL A 61 9.63 7.66 5.16
N ARG A 62 9.48 6.57 5.91
CA ARG A 62 10.52 6.06 6.84
C ARG A 62 11.70 5.38 6.14
N SER A 63 11.50 4.87 4.93
CA SER A 63 12.56 4.38 4.03
C SER A 63 13.28 5.49 3.27
N GLY A 64 12.74 6.72 3.26
CA GLY A 64 13.32 7.84 2.51
C GLY A 64 12.93 7.87 1.03
N ILE A 65 12.30 6.82 0.51
CA ILE A 65 11.81 6.72 -0.88
C ILE A 65 10.84 7.86 -1.18
N TRP A 66 10.00 8.25 -0.21
CA TRP A 66 9.07 9.37 -0.39
C TRP A 66 9.77 10.68 -0.78
N SER A 67 10.97 10.94 -0.23
CA SER A 67 11.74 12.13 -0.61
C SER A 67 12.24 12.05 -2.05
N ILE A 68 12.69 10.86 -2.48
CA ILE A 68 13.20 10.61 -3.82
C ILE A 68 12.09 10.79 -4.85
N VAL A 69 10.95 10.11 -4.66
CA VAL A 69 9.82 10.16 -5.59
C VAL A 69 9.25 11.57 -5.68
N ASN A 70 9.12 12.30 -4.56
CA ASN A 70 8.59 13.66 -4.59
C ASN A 70 9.56 14.64 -5.29
N ARG A 71 10.88 14.51 -5.10
CA ARG A 71 11.89 15.33 -5.81
C ARG A 71 11.87 15.08 -7.32
N ARG A 72 11.64 13.84 -7.74
CA ARG A 72 11.52 13.46 -9.17
C ARG A 72 10.13 13.75 -9.75
N GLY A 73 9.20 14.28 -8.96
CA GLY A 73 7.83 14.57 -9.40
C GLY A 73 7.03 13.30 -9.69
N TRP A 74 7.31 12.21 -9.00
CA TRP A 74 6.62 10.93 -9.12
C TRP A 74 5.61 10.72 -7.99
N TYR A 75 4.59 9.93 -8.25
CA TYR A 75 3.62 9.53 -7.24
C TYR A 75 3.13 8.08 -7.45
N PRO A 76 2.89 7.32 -6.37
CA PRO A 76 2.38 5.97 -6.47
C PRO A 76 0.88 5.96 -6.80
N VAL A 77 0.46 4.96 -7.57
CA VAL A 77 -0.94 4.66 -7.89
C VAL A 77 -1.16 3.16 -7.77
N VAL A 78 -2.20 2.75 -7.06
CA VAL A 78 -2.64 1.35 -6.99
C VAL A 78 -3.37 1.00 -8.29
N VAL A 79 -2.97 -0.10 -8.93
CA VAL A 79 -3.64 -0.61 -10.14
C VAL A 79 -4.49 -1.84 -9.86
N ALA A 80 -4.17 -2.60 -8.82
CA ALA A 80 -4.98 -3.69 -8.31
C ALA A 80 -4.62 -3.93 -6.84
N GLU A 81 -5.60 -4.34 -6.05
CA GLU A 81 -5.39 -4.82 -4.68
C GLU A 81 -6.36 -5.94 -4.38
N THR A 82 -5.90 -6.93 -3.62
CA THR A 82 -6.70 -8.04 -3.12
C THR A 82 -6.52 -8.12 -1.62
N ILE A 83 -7.59 -8.43 -0.89
CA ILE A 83 -7.60 -8.49 0.57
C ILE A 83 -8.46 -9.66 1.04
N SER A 84 -7.97 -10.37 2.05
CA SER A 84 -8.67 -11.44 2.76
C SER A 84 -8.87 -11.04 4.22
N PHE A 85 -10.06 -11.31 4.75
CA PHE A 85 -10.43 -10.99 6.13
C PHE A 85 -10.54 -12.26 6.96
N ARG A 86 -9.85 -12.31 8.10
CA ARG A 86 -9.93 -13.42 9.07
C ARG A 86 -10.76 -13.04 10.29
N LYS A 87 -10.58 -11.82 10.82
CA LYS A 87 -11.28 -11.30 12.01
C LYS A 87 -11.62 -9.82 11.83
N SER A 88 -12.76 -9.41 12.37
CA SER A 88 -13.18 -8.00 12.37
C SER A 88 -12.48 -7.20 13.46
N LEU A 89 -12.08 -5.98 13.13
CA LEU A 89 -11.66 -4.97 14.10
C LEU A 89 -12.87 -4.21 14.66
N THR A 90 -12.82 -3.86 15.94
CA THR A 90 -13.92 -3.20 16.67
C THR A 90 -13.50 -1.87 17.28
N LEU A 91 -14.48 -1.07 17.73
CA LEU A 91 -14.27 0.27 18.25
C LEU A 91 -13.13 0.32 19.29
N TRP A 92 -12.22 1.28 19.14
CA TRP A 92 -11.07 1.52 20.03
C TRP A 92 -10.00 0.43 20.09
N GLN A 93 -10.17 -0.66 19.35
CA GLN A 93 -9.16 -1.68 19.24
C GLN A 93 -7.87 -1.11 18.62
N ARG A 94 -6.73 -1.39 19.25
CA ARG A 94 -5.41 -1.10 18.69
C ARG A 94 -5.01 -2.23 17.75
N PHE A 95 -4.32 -1.88 16.69
CA PHE A 95 -3.79 -2.82 15.71
C PHE A 95 -2.58 -2.20 15.03
N ASP A 96 -1.74 -3.03 14.43
CA ASP A 96 -0.63 -2.61 13.59
C ASP A 96 -0.93 -2.93 12.13
N VAL A 97 -0.42 -2.09 11.23
CA VAL A 97 -0.31 -2.42 9.81
C VAL A 97 1.15 -2.67 9.51
N GLU A 98 1.46 -3.92 9.20
CA GLU A 98 2.76 -4.34 8.71
C GLU A 98 2.76 -4.19 7.20
N SER A 99 3.78 -3.53 6.64
CA SER A 99 3.91 -3.30 5.20
C SER A 99 5.32 -3.65 4.74
N ARG A 100 5.43 -4.39 3.63
CA ARG A 100 6.73 -4.68 3.00
C ARG A 100 6.61 -4.75 1.48
N VAL A 101 7.68 -4.37 0.79
CA VAL A 101 7.82 -4.58 -0.65
C VAL A 101 8.16 -6.06 -0.88
N LEU A 102 7.37 -6.75 -1.70
CA LEU A 102 7.63 -8.13 -2.12
C LEU A 102 8.56 -8.20 -3.32
N GLY A 103 8.44 -7.24 -4.23
CA GLY A 103 9.27 -7.17 -5.42
C GLY A 103 8.58 -6.44 -6.56
N PHE A 104 9.00 -6.75 -7.78
CA PHE A 104 8.70 -5.97 -8.97
C PHE A 104 8.47 -6.91 -10.16
N ASP A 105 7.60 -6.49 -11.09
CA ASP A 105 7.57 -7.02 -12.46
C ASP A 105 8.06 -5.93 -13.45
N GLU A 106 7.93 -6.16 -14.75
CA GLU A 106 8.35 -5.17 -15.78
C GLU A 106 7.63 -3.81 -15.68
N LYS A 107 6.46 -3.75 -15.02
CA LYS A 107 5.51 -2.64 -15.06
C LYS A 107 5.06 -2.13 -13.69
N ALA A 108 5.23 -2.91 -12.62
CA ALA A 108 4.58 -2.70 -11.33
C ALA A 108 5.42 -3.18 -10.14
N VAL A 109 5.16 -2.56 -8.99
CA VAL A 109 5.66 -2.91 -7.67
C VAL A 109 4.62 -3.72 -6.93
N TYR A 110 5.04 -4.76 -6.23
CA TYR A 110 4.19 -5.58 -5.37
C TYR A 110 4.48 -5.31 -3.90
N VAL A 111 3.42 -5.07 -3.13
CA VAL A 111 3.49 -4.81 -1.68
C VAL A 111 2.58 -5.79 -0.96
N GLU A 112 3.07 -6.36 0.12
CA GLU A 112 2.28 -7.16 1.06
C GLU A 112 1.99 -6.32 2.30
N GLN A 113 0.74 -6.38 2.77
CA GLN A 113 0.35 -5.73 4.01
C GLN A 113 -0.56 -6.60 4.87
N ARG A 114 -0.40 -6.48 6.19
CA ARG A 114 -1.17 -7.25 7.16
C ARG A 114 -1.68 -6.34 8.26
N PHE A 115 -2.92 -6.55 8.66
CA PHE A 115 -3.47 -6.02 9.90
C PHE A 115 -3.19 -7.04 10.98
N THR A 116 -2.44 -6.64 12.02
CA THR A 116 -2.09 -7.52 13.13
C THR A 116 -2.57 -6.97 14.46
N VAL A 117 -2.99 -7.86 15.36
CA VAL A 117 -3.38 -7.55 16.74
C VAL A 117 -2.74 -8.62 17.61
N ASP A 118 -1.91 -8.20 18.57
CA ASP A 118 -1.22 -9.10 19.50
C ASP A 118 -0.49 -10.28 18.78
N GLY A 119 0.10 -9.99 17.63
CA GLY A 119 0.83 -10.96 16.80
C GLY A 119 -0.04 -11.83 15.88
N GLU A 120 -1.37 -11.71 15.92
CA GLU A 120 -2.28 -12.44 15.03
C GLU A 120 -2.73 -11.62 13.83
N ILE A 121 -2.83 -12.26 12.67
CA ILE A 121 -3.35 -11.64 11.44
C ILE A 121 -4.87 -11.54 11.50
N TYR A 122 -5.39 -10.33 11.31
CA TYR A 122 -6.82 -10.01 11.20
C TYR A 122 -7.26 -9.86 9.75
N ALA A 123 -6.42 -9.25 8.92
CA ALA A 123 -6.62 -9.13 7.49
C ALA A 123 -5.27 -9.13 6.77
N HIS A 124 -5.26 -9.61 5.53
CA HIS A 124 -4.05 -9.78 4.74
C HIS A 124 -4.31 -9.32 3.31
N ALA A 125 -3.46 -8.45 2.79
CA ALA A 125 -3.62 -7.82 1.50
C ALA A 125 -2.35 -7.86 0.67
N PHE A 126 -2.55 -7.90 -0.64
CA PHE A 126 -1.51 -7.77 -1.65
C PHE A 126 -1.90 -6.69 -2.64
N ILE A 127 -0.93 -5.86 -2.98
CA ILE A 127 -1.15 -4.64 -3.75
C ILE A 127 -0.18 -4.62 -4.90
N ARG A 128 -0.71 -4.34 -6.08
CA ARG A 128 0.04 -4.06 -7.29
C ARG A 128 -0.07 -2.57 -7.58
N GLY A 129 1.07 -1.89 -7.59
CA GLY A 129 1.15 -0.44 -7.77
C GLY A 129 2.10 -0.04 -8.89
N ARG A 130 1.93 1.17 -9.40
CA ARG A 130 2.84 1.81 -10.37
C ARG A 130 3.22 3.20 -9.89
N PHE A 131 4.31 3.74 -10.41
CA PHE A 131 4.65 5.14 -10.23
C PHE A 131 4.34 5.91 -11.52
N LEU A 132 3.69 7.06 -11.39
CA LEU A 132 3.40 7.98 -12.48
C LEU A 132 4.20 9.26 -12.32
N LYS A 133 4.52 9.92 -13.43
CA LYS A 133 5.16 11.24 -13.46
C LYS A 133 4.07 12.32 -13.44
N ARG A 134 4.24 13.38 -12.66
CA ARG A 134 3.34 14.56 -12.68
C ARG A 134 3.29 15.23 -14.05
N ALA A 135 4.37 15.13 -14.83
CA ALA A 135 4.44 15.58 -16.22
C ALA A 135 3.65 14.69 -17.20
N GLY A 136 3.09 13.57 -16.73
CA GLY A 136 2.38 12.57 -17.52
C GLY A 136 3.23 11.33 -17.82
N GLY A 137 2.55 10.18 -17.91
CA GLY A 137 3.17 8.89 -18.22
C GLY A 137 3.58 8.08 -16.99
N ILE A 138 3.94 6.82 -17.26
CA ILE A 138 4.39 5.84 -16.27
C ILE A 138 5.91 5.99 -16.07
N VAL A 139 6.39 5.81 -14.84
CA VAL A 139 7.82 5.67 -14.56
C VAL A 139 8.26 4.27 -14.99
N PRO A 140 9.18 4.13 -15.96
CA PRO A 140 9.74 2.83 -16.36
C PRO A 140 10.39 2.12 -15.17
N MET A 141 10.26 0.79 -15.11
CA MET A 141 10.82 0.02 -14.00
C MET A 141 12.34 0.23 -13.82
N PRO A 142 13.18 0.25 -14.87
CA PRO A 142 14.62 0.52 -14.70
C PRO A 142 14.92 1.89 -14.04
N GLU A 143 14.16 2.93 -14.39
CA GLU A 143 14.29 4.27 -13.81
C GLU A 143 13.87 4.28 -12.33
N LEU A 144 12.86 3.48 -11.97
CA LEU A 144 12.43 3.31 -10.59
C LEU A 144 13.48 2.56 -9.77
N LEU A 145 14.01 1.44 -10.28
CA LEU A 145 14.97 0.60 -9.58
C LEU A 145 16.29 1.34 -9.31
N ASP A 146 16.78 2.12 -10.29
CA ASP A 146 17.91 3.03 -10.11
C ASP A 146 17.68 4.02 -8.94
N ALA A 147 16.43 4.46 -8.74
CA ALA A 147 16.07 5.40 -7.69
C ALA A 147 16.03 4.78 -6.27
N VAL A 148 15.60 3.53 -6.15
CA VAL A 148 15.40 2.86 -4.85
C VAL A 148 16.65 2.13 -4.35
N GLY A 149 17.64 1.92 -5.21
CA GLY A 149 18.91 1.30 -4.86
C GLY A 149 18.91 -0.22 -5.00
N PRO A 150 19.96 -0.90 -4.48
CA PRO A 150 20.16 -2.33 -4.70
C PRO A 150 19.03 -3.15 -4.08
N ILE A 151 18.51 -4.11 -4.85
CA ILE A 151 17.44 -5.02 -4.46
C ILE A 151 18.07 -6.30 -3.90
N PRO A 152 17.78 -6.68 -2.66
CA PRO A 152 18.22 -7.96 -2.12
C PRO A 152 17.63 -9.14 -2.89
N GLU A 153 18.37 -10.23 -3.02
CA GLU A 153 17.90 -11.48 -3.67
C GLU A 153 16.66 -12.08 -3.00
N THR A 154 16.43 -11.77 -1.73
CA THR A 154 15.26 -12.20 -0.95
C THR A 154 13.95 -11.54 -1.40
N VAL A 155 14.02 -10.52 -2.25
CA VAL A 155 12.85 -9.77 -2.75
C VAL A 155 12.35 -10.47 -4.00
N THR A 156 11.42 -11.40 -3.80
CA THR A 156 10.79 -12.18 -4.88
C THR A 156 9.27 -12.11 -4.78
N VAL A 157 8.60 -11.97 -5.92
CA VAL A 157 7.14 -12.01 -6.01
C VAL A 157 6.70 -13.47 -6.25
N PRO A 158 5.84 -14.04 -5.41
CA PRO A 158 5.23 -15.35 -5.67
C PRO A 158 4.50 -15.41 -7.02
N GLU A 159 4.59 -16.54 -7.72
CA GLU A 159 4.02 -16.69 -9.07
C GLU A 159 2.52 -16.37 -9.14
N TRP A 160 1.75 -16.81 -8.16
CA TRP A 160 0.31 -16.54 -8.12
C TRP A 160 -0.03 -15.03 -8.12
N LEU A 161 0.87 -14.16 -7.64
CA LEU A 161 0.69 -12.70 -7.71
C LEU A 161 0.97 -12.14 -9.10
N HIS A 162 1.87 -12.76 -9.86
CA HIS A 162 2.05 -12.44 -11.27
C HIS A 162 0.81 -12.82 -12.07
N GLU A 163 0.32 -14.05 -11.89
CA GLU A 163 -0.92 -14.53 -12.52
C GLU A 163 -2.12 -13.66 -12.13
N TRP A 164 -2.30 -13.37 -10.84
CA TRP A 164 -3.35 -12.48 -10.35
C TRP A 164 -3.25 -11.08 -10.97
N GLY A 165 -2.03 -10.51 -11.04
CA GLY A 165 -1.80 -9.19 -11.62
C GLY A 165 -2.05 -9.11 -13.14
N GLN A 166 -1.94 -10.24 -13.85
CA GLN A 166 -2.26 -10.36 -15.27
C GLN A 166 -3.77 -10.55 -15.49
N THR A 167 -4.39 -11.47 -14.73
CA THR A 167 -5.80 -11.84 -14.88
C THR A 167 -6.77 -10.75 -14.45
N THR A 168 -6.37 -9.90 -13.50
CA THR A 168 -7.18 -8.77 -13.03
C THR A 168 -6.91 -7.46 -13.77
N ALA A 169 -6.02 -7.46 -14.77
CA ALA A 169 -5.64 -6.24 -15.46
C ALA A 169 -6.79 -5.69 -16.32
N LEU A 170 -7.17 -4.45 -16.05
CA LEU A 170 -8.07 -3.69 -16.94
C LEU A 170 -7.31 -3.18 -18.18
N PRO A 171 -8.04 -2.88 -19.28
CA PRO A 171 -7.46 -2.20 -20.44
C PRO A 171 -6.69 -0.94 -20.04
N ALA A 172 -5.68 -0.59 -20.84
CA ALA A 172 -4.92 0.65 -20.61
C ALA A 172 -5.86 1.87 -20.62
N THR A 173 -5.53 2.92 -19.87
CA THR A 173 -6.38 4.13 -19.76
C THR A 173 -6.72 4.80 -21.10
N LYS A 174 -5.90 4.59 -22.14
CA LYS A 174 -6.13 5.12 -23.50
C LYS A 174 -6.95 4.18 -24.39
N ALA A 175 -7.16 2.94 -23.97
CA ALA A 175 -7.97 1.96 -24.68
C ALA A 175 -9.44 2.09 -24.22
N PRO A 176 -10.42 1.84 -25.12
CA PRO A 176 -11.82 1.78 -24.72
C PRO A 176 -12.04 0.63 -23.72
N ALA A 177 -12.86 0.88 -22.70
CA ALA A 177 -13.33 -0.08 -21.72
C ALA A 177 -14.81 0.18 -21.42
N PRO A 178 -15.72 -0.19 -22.34
CA PRO A 178 -17.15 0.08 -22.18
C PRO A 178 -17.74 -0.71 -21.01
N SER A 179 -18.71 -0.11 -20.31
CA SER A 179 -19.54 -0.80 -19.33
C SER A 179 -20.70 -1.47 -20.07
N GLU A 180 -20.63 -2.79 -20.23
CA GLU A 180 -21.58 -3.57 -21.03
C GLU A 180 -22.58 -4.37 -20.18
N TRP A 181 -22.73 -4.02 -18.91
CA TRP A 181 -23.70 -4.62 -17.98
C TRP A 181 -24.98 -3.78 -17.88
#